data_AF-F2PSZ5-F1
#
_entry.id   AF-F2PSZ5-F1
#
_cell.length_a   1.000
_cell.length_b   1.000
_cell.length_c   1.000
_cell.angle_alpha   90.00
_cell.angle_beta   90.00
_cell.angle_gamma   90.00
#
_symmetry.space_group_name_H-M   'P 1'
#
loop_
_entity.id
_entity.type
_entity.pdbx_description
1 polymer ?
#
loop_
_entity_poly.entity_id
_entity_poly.type
_entity_poly.pdbx_seq_one_letter_code
_entity_poly.pdbx_strand_id
1 'polypeptide(L)'
;MPPPLRVLTRGSILVGKHGQRYVLLDPLVQRKGKQCNVWSAIKQDNPIHQFVLKKPDDEDGHGWPDFTQEMEMQKLLYKSGYIRRMVDIIPPSSVIGIEPPIMGLEAFEKSLWTARLRRPFSLGEIRSIMRSIAIGLKQALTLMDAKYMPDLKMENILVNGFDNETPGSGEHLVTKIADLGMMRPPSQGPISAITYRSPEVYFKKPWTTATDIWSWGIVTELDHWVVKLINKDIRKKILRQSMSPQSCSRATAQCT
;
A
#
# COMPACT_ATOMS: atom_id res chain seq x y z
N MET A 1 25.43 8.47 -15.65
CA MET A 1 25.20 7.46 -14.60
C MET A 1 24.42 8.11 -13.46
N PRO A 2 23.46 7.43 -12.82
CA PRO A 2 22.82 7.96 -11.63
C PRO A 2 23.87 8.19 -10.52
N PRO A 3 23.65 9.14 -9.61
CA PRO A 3 24.58 9.38 -8.51
C PRO A 3 24.73 8.11 -7.64
N PRO A 4 25.91 7.86 -7.07
CA PRO A 4 26.11 6.72 -6.18
C PRO A 4 25.17 6.82 -4.97
N LEU A 5 24.37 5.78 -4.74
CA LEU A 5 23.55 5.68 -3.54
C LEU A 5 24.41 5.30 -2.33
N ARG A 6 24.11 5.89 -1.17
CA ARG A 6 24.73 5.50 0.10
C ARG A 6 24.52 4.00 0.34
N VAL A 7 25.61 3.30 0.59
CA VAL A 7 25.57 1.90 1.02
C VAL A 7 25.17 1.85 2.49
N LEU A 8 24.07 1.14 2.77
CA LEU A 8 23.56 0.94 4.12
C LEU A 8 23.99 -0.44 4.63
N THR A 9 24.42 -0.49 5.89
CA THR A 9 24.85 -1.72 6.56
C THR A 9 24.15 -1.85 7.91
N ARG A 10 23.88 -3.09 8.31
CA ARG A 10 23.33 -3.41 9.64
C ARG A 10 24.24 -2.86 10.74
N GLY A 11 23.63 -2.28 11.77
CA GLY A 11 24.33 -1.65 12.90
C GLY A 11 24.80 -0.21 12.65
N SER A 12 24.76 0.28 11.40
CA SER A 12 25.09 1.68 11.11
C SER A 12 24.12 2.64 11.78
N ILE A 13 24.65 3.78 12.22
CA ILE A 13 23.88 4.85 12.86
C ILE A 13 23.65 5.96 11.85
N LEU A 14 22.39 6.32 11.66
CA LEU A 14 21.97 7.46 10.84
C LEU A 14 21.36 8.53 11.75
N VAL A 15 21.64 9.80 11.44
CA VAL A 15 21.16 10.94 12.22
C VAL A 15 20.13 11.70 11.39
N GLY A 16 18.90 11.75 11.87
CA GLY A 16 17.83 12.50 11.25
C GLY A 16 17.99 14.02 11.42
N LYS A 17 17.16 14.78 10.70
CA LYS A 17 17.24 16.25 10.63
C LYS A 17 17.10 16.91 12.01
N HIS A 18 16.38 16.28 12.92
CA HIS A 18 16.15 16.77 14.28
C HIS A 18 17.11 16.17 15.32
N GLY A 19 18.21 15.56 14.88
CA GLY A 19 19.21 14.94 15.76
C GLY A 19 18.84 13.55 16.28
N GLN A 20 17.69 13.01 15.86
CA GLN A 20 17.28 11.65 16.21
C GLN A 20 18.26 10.63 15.61
N ARG A 21 18.79 9.74 16.45
CA ARG A 21 19.72 8.68 16.02
C ARG A 21 18.96 7.37 15.78
N TYR A 22 19.16 6.79 14.61
CA TYR A 22 18.56 5.56 14.13
C TYR A 22 19.63 4.49 13.94
N VAL A 23 19.46 3.33 14.57
CA VAL A 23 20.34 2.16 14.36
C VAL A 23 19.68 1.25 13.34
N LEU A 24 20.37 0.99 12.22
CA LEU A 24 19.88 0.09 11.18
C LEU A 24 19.88 -1.36 11.66
N LEU A 25 18.76 -2.06 11.44
CA LEU A 25 18.59 -3.47 11.74
C LEU A 25 18.72 -4.29 10.46
N ASP A 26 17.60 -4.68 9.85
CA ASP A 26 17.58 -5.61 8.73
C ASP A 26 17.00 -4.96 7.46
N PRO A 27 17.52 -5.31 6.27
CA PRO A 27 16.90 -4.94 5.01
C PRO A 27 15.52 -5.61 4.89
N LEU A 28 14.48 -4.81 4.61
CA LEU A 28 13.08 -5.29 4.52
C LEU A 28 12.71 -5.82 3.13
N VAL A 29 13.40 -5.37 2.08
CA VAL A 29 13.17 -5.81 0.70
C VAL A 29 14.49 -6.22 0.07
N GLN A 30 14.73 -7.52 -0.05
CA GLN A 30 15.91 -8.04 -0.74
C GLN A 30 15.53 -8.57 -2.12
N ARG A 31 16.13 -7.98 -3.16
CA ARG A 31 16.03 -8.46 -4.55
C ARG A 31 17.40 -8.94 -4.99
N LYS A 32 17.46 -10.11 -5.63
CA LYS A 32 18.73 -10.70 -6.08
C LYS A 32 19.46 -9.72 -7.00
N GLY A 33 20.70 -9.37 -6.65
CA GLY A 33 21.55 -8.48 -7.44
C GLY A 33 21.23 -6.98 -7.35
N LYS A 34 20.35 -6.54 -6.43
CA LYS A 34 20.02 -5.13 -6.23
C LYS A 34 20.31 -4.68 -4.80
N GLN A 35 20.66 -3.41 -4.62
CA GLN A 35 20.79 -2.85 -3.28
C GLN A 35 19.42 -2.75 -2.61
N CYS A 36 19.38 -3.05 -1.31
CA CYS A 36 18.15 -2.86 -0.54
C CYS A 36 17.93 -1.36 -0.29
N ASN A 37 16.78 -0.85 -0.73
CA ASN A 37 16.38 0.54 -0.55
C ASN A 37 15.51 0.79 0.69
N VAL A 38 15.02 -0.26 1.37
CA VAL A 38 14.12 -0.15 2.52
C VAL A 38 14.63 -0.98 3.70
N TRP A 39 14.89 -0.34 4.84
CA TRP A 39 15.49 -0.95 6.01
C TRP A 39 14.65 -0.75 7.26
N SER A 40 14.64 -1.72 8.17
CA SER A 40 14.15 -1.50 9.53
C SER A 40 15.23 -0.79 10.35
N ALA A 41 14.77 0.05 11.28
CA ALA A 41 15.64 0.75 12.20
C ALA A 41 14.96 0.91 13.57
N ILE A 42 15.77 1.14 14.60
CA ILE A 42 15.29 1.49 15.94
C ILE A 42 15.88 2.82 16.38
N LYS A 43 15.18 3.51 17.27
CA LYS A 43 15.76 4.64 18.00
C LYS A 43 16.86 4.14 18.93
N GLN A 44 18.04 4.76 18.86
CA GLN A 44 19.22 4.31 19.62
C GLN A 44 18.96 4.22 21.13
N ASP A 45 18.30 5.23 21.70
CA ASP A 45 18.07 5.32 23.14
C ASP A 45 16.77 4.64 23.59
N ASN A 46 15.99 4.09 22.63
CA ASN A 46 14.74 3.42 22.93
C ASN A 46 14.40 2.38 21.84
N PRO A 47 14.81 1.12 22.02
CA PRO A 47 14.67 0.07 21.01
C PRO A 47 13.22 -0.35 20.76
N ILE A 48 12.27 0.06 21.61
CA ILE A 48 10.83 -0.20 21.43
C ILE A 48 10.31 0.61 20.23
N HIS A 49 10.90 1.78 19.96
CA HIS A 49 10.48 2.62 18.84
C HIS A 49 11.17 2.17 17.55
N GLN A 50 10.39 1.47 16.71
CA GLN A 50 10.81 1.01 15.39
C GLN A 50 10.42 2.00 14.28
N PHE A 51 11.25 2.01 13.25
CA PHE A 51 11.14 2.87 12.08
C PHE A 51 11.48 2.09 10.82
N VAL A 52 11.10 2.65 9.68
CA VAL A 52 11.57 2.20 8.37
C VAL A 52 12.33 3.32 7.70
N LEU A 53 13.53 3.04 7.23
CA LEU A 53 14.36 3.99 6.49
C LEU A 53 14.33 3.62 5.01
N LYS A 54 13.87 4.53 4.14
CA LYS A 54 13.76 4.35 2.69
C LYS A 54 14.70 5.31 1.97
N LYS A 55 15.59 4.78 1.14
CA LYS A 55 16.38 5.53 0.15
C LYS A 55 15.77 5.34 -1.25
N PRO A 56 16.19 6.12 -2.26
CA PRO A 56 15.81 5.83 -3.64
C PRO A 56 16.15 4.40 -4.08
N ASP A 57 15.35 3.87 -4.99
CA ASP A 57 15.70 2.63 -5.70
C ASP A 57 16.76 2.95 -6.78
N ASP A 58 17.60 1.96 -7.10
CA ASP A 58 18.56 2.07 -8.20
C ASP A 58 17.82 2.24 -9.55
N GLU A 59 16.57 1.79 -9.63
CA GLU A 59 15.71 1.89 -10.81
C GLU A 59 14.94 3.20 -10.96
N ASP A 60 14.96 4.09 -9.95
CA ASP A 60 14.21 5.35 -10.01
C ASP A 60 14.74 6.28 -11.12
N GLY A 61 15.95 6.02 -11.64
CA GLY A 61 16.57 6.81 -12.69
C GLY A 61 17.20 8.12 -12.16
N HIS A 62 17.57 9.01 -13.08
CA HIS A 62 18.25 10.25 -12.72
C HIS A 62 17.32 11.20 -11.96
N GLY A 63 17.77 11.68 -10.79
CA GLY A 63 16.99 12.61 -9.95
C GLY A 63 15.89 11.95 -9.12
N TRP A 64 15.80 10.62 -9.14
CA TRP A 64 14.86 9.81 -8.34
C TRP A 64 13.42 10.36 -8.35
N PRO A 65 12.78 10.52 -9.51
CA PRO A 65 11.45 11.11 -9.67
C PRO A 65 10.40 10.51 -8.74
N ASP A 66 10.28 9.18 -8.66
CA ASP A 66 9.25 8.53 -7.85
C ASP A 66 9.52 8.72 -6.34
N PHE A 67 10.78 8.57 -5.91
CA PHE A 67 11.16 8.86 -4.52
C PHE A 67 10.93 10.33 -4.13
N THR A 68 11.32 11.25 -5.00
CA THR A 68 11.12 12.69 -4.80
C THR A 68 9.62 13.01 -4.76
N GLN A 69 8.84 12.43 -5.66
CA GLN A 69 7.40 12.55 -5.68
C GLN A 69 6.79 12.03 -4.37
N GLU A 70 7.24 10.88 -3.86
CA GLU A 70 6.80 10.33 -2.57
C GLU A 70 7.09 11.31 -1.42
N MET A 71 8.30 11.86 -1.35
CA MET A 71 8.68 12.84 -0.33
C MET A 71 7.76 14.07 -0.35
N GLU A 72 7.44 14.60 -1.53
CA GLU A 72 6.54 15.75 -1.65
C GLU A 72 5.11 15.38 -1.22
N MET A 73 4.60 14.21 -1.61
CA MET A 73 3.25 13.79 -1.21
C MET A 73 3.17 13.51 0.30
N GLN A 74 4.23 12.96 0.90
CA GLN A 74 4.36 12.80 2.35
C GLN A 74 4.26 14.15 3.09
N LYS A 75 4.90 15.20 2.58
CA LYS A 75 4.82 16.55 3.15
C LYS A 75 3.41 17.14 3.04
N LEU A 76 2.71 16.93 1.94
CA LEU A 76 1.33 17.41 1.77
C LEU A 76 0.34 16.68 2.69
N LEU A 77 0.53 15.37 2.86
CA LEU A 77 -0.39 14.48 3.58
C LEU A 77 0.01 14.23 5.04
N TYR A 78 0.95 14.99 5.60
CA TYR A 78 1.51 14.75 6.94
C TYR A 78 0.48 14.70 8.08
N LYS A 79 -0.66 15.38 7.91
CA LYS A 79 -1.79 15.40 8.87
C LYS A 79 -2.76 14.24 8.71
N SER A 80 -2.65 13.46 7.64
CA SER A 80 -3.55 12.34 7.42
C SER A 80 -3.29 11.22 8.43
N GLY A 81 -4.35 10.79 9.12
CA GLY A 81 -4.33 9.58 9.94
C GLY A 81 -4.34 8.28 9.11
N TYR A 82 -4.60 8.36 7.81
CA TYR A 82 -4.84 7.22 6.91
C TYR A 82 -3.74 7.02 5.87
N ILE A 83 -2.72 7.88 5.89
CA ILE A 83 -1.52 7.77 5.06
C ILE A 83 -0.35 7.53 5.99
N ARG A 84 0.51 6.56 5.64
CA ARG A 84 1.72 6.26 6.41
C ARG A 84 2.60 7.50 6.47
N ARG A 85 2.95 7.93 7.67
CA ARG A 85 3.69 9.18 7.88
C ARG A 85 5.19 9.02 7.67
N MET A 86 5.76 9.99 6.94
CA MET A 86 7.16 10.38 7.07
C MET A 86 7.36 11.11 8.39
N VAL A 87 8.20 10.55 9.25
CA VAL A 87 8.46 11.04 10.61
C VAL A 87 9.78 11.77 10.74
N ASP A 88 10.73 11.55 9.81
CA ASP A 88 12.02 12.24 9.78
C ASP A 88 12.64 12.17 8.38
N ILE A 89 13.70 12.93 8.16
CA ILE A 89 14.54 12.92 6.97
C ILE A 89 16.00 12.86 7.44
N ILE A 90 16.75 11.87 6.99
CA ILE A 90 18.20 11.82 7.19
C ILE A 90 18.85 12.58 6.02
N PRO A 91 19.65 13.62 6.30
CA PRO A 91 20.28 14.41 5.26
C PRO A 91 21.39 13.61 4.52
N PRO A 92 21.75 14.05 3.31
CA PRO A 92 22.93 13.56 2.59
C PRO A 92 24.21 13.63 3.44
N SER A 93 25.16 12.70 3.26
CA SER A 93 26.39 12.64 4.09
C SER A 93 27.43 13.63 3.60
N SER A 94 27.38 13.99 2.31
CA SER A 94 28.26 14.96 1.69
C SER A 94 27.55 16.28 1.46
N VAL A 95 28.27 17.40 1.69
CA VAL A 95 27.82 18.77 1.40
C VAL A 95 27.61 18.98 -0.11
N ILE A 96 28.31 18.19 -0.94
CA ILE A 96 28.10 18.17 -2.39
C ILE A 96 26.87 17.28 -2.63
N GLY A 97 25.79 17.87 -3.13
CA GLY A 97 24.45 17.27 -3.30
C GLY A 97 24.35 16.12 -4.31
N ILE A 98 25.22 15.13 -4.17
CA ILE A 98 25.33 13.93 -4.99
C ILE A 98 24.52 12.80 -4.36
N GLU A 99 24.44 12.72 -3.03
CA GLU A 99 23.64 11.70 -2.33
C GLU A 99 22.19 12.16 -2.10
N PRO A 100 21.20 11.26 -2.25
CA PRO A 100 19.83 11.54 -1.88
C PRO A 100 19.66 11.57 -0.35
N PRO A 101 18.65 12.30 0.16
CA PRO A 101 18.20 12.10 1.53
C PRO A 101 17.59 10.70 1.71
N ILE A 102 17.51 10.24 2.96
CA ILE A 102 16.80 9.02 3.33
C ILE A 102 15.54 9.41 4.11
N MET A 103 14.41 8.83 3.72
CA MET A 103 13.11 9.06 4.35
C MET A 103 12.97 8.17 5.58
N GLY A 104 12.70 8.77 6.74
CA GLY A 104 12.28 8.05 7.95
C GLY A 104 10.77 7.92 7.98
N LEU A 105 10.27 6.69 8.01
CA LEU A 105 8.85 6.34 7.99
C LEU A 105 8.46 5.64 9.29
N GLU A 106 7.22 5.85 9.74
CA GLU A 106 6.67 5.09 10.88
C GLU A 106 6.61 3.59 10.54
N ALA A 107 6.94 2.72 11.49
CA ALA A 107 6.89 1.27 11.29
C ALA A 107 5.45 0.72 11.39
N PHE A 108 5.22 -0.37 10.67
CA PHE A 108 3.99 -1.16 10.72
C PHE A 108 4.34 -2.63 10.85
N GLU A 109 3.50 -3.38 11.54
CA GLU A 109 3.65 -4.82 11.79
C GLU A 109 3.56 -5.62 10.50
N LYS A 110 2.60 -5.25 9.62
CA LYS A 110 2.23 -6.02 8.43
C LYS A 110 1.74 -5.11 7.30
N SER A 111 1.88 -5.58 6.08
CA SER A 111 0.98 -5.17 5.00
C SER A 111 -0.31 -6.01 5.05
N LEU A 112 -1.39 -5.51 4.44
CA LEU A 112 -2.65 -6.20 4.32
C LEU A 112 -2.47 -7.57 3.65
N TRP A 113 -1.58 -7.64 2.64
CA TRP A 113 -1.17 -8.89 2.01
C TRP A 113 -0.59 -9.90 3.02
N THR A 114 0.38 -9.47 3.82
CA THR A 114 1.02 -10.38 4.79
C THR A 114 0.10 -10.78 5.95
N ALA A 115 -0.84 -9.92 6.35
CA ALA A 115 -1.86 -10.25 7.34
C ALA A 115 -2.86 -11.27 6.80
N ARG A 116 -3.31 -11.11 5.54
CA ARG A 116 -4.17 -12.08 4.84
C ARG A 116 -3.56 -13.47 4.75
N LEU A 117 -2.24 -13.56 4.58
CA LEU A 117 -1.52 -14.83 4.54
C LEU A 117 -1.49 -15.56 5.89
N ARG A 118 -1.76 -14.86 7.00
CA ARG A 118 -1.87 -15.48 8.34
C ARG A 118 -3.24 -16.10 8.55
N ARG A 119 -4.29 -15.34 8.26
CA ARG A 119 -5.67 -15.81 8.26
C ARG A 119 -6.56 -14.89 7.43
N PRO A 120 -7.75 -15.36 7.02
CA PRO A 120 -8.75 -14.47 6.44
C PRO A 120 -9.25 -13.41 7.43
N PHE A 121 -9.65 -12.25 6.91
CA PHE A 121 -10.24 -11.18 7.70
C PHE A 121 -11.71 -11.44 8.04
N SER A 122 -12.12 -10.98 9.23
CA SER A 122 -13.52 -10.90 9.61
C SER A 122 -14.25 -9.82 8.82
N LEU A 123 -15.59 -9.87 8.79
CA LEU A 123 -16.38 -8.80 8.18
C LEU A 123 -16.19 -7.43 8.87
N GLY A 124 -15.98 -7.44 10.19
CA GLY A 124 -15.71 -6.21 10.96
C GLY A 124 -14.36 -5.59 10.58
N GLU A 125 -13.34 -6.43 10.46
CA GLU A 125 -12.00 -6.02 10.03
C GLU A 125 -12.01 -5.47 8.59
N ILE A 126 -12.64 -6.19 7.65
CA ILE A 126 -12.81 -5.72 6.27
C ILE A 126 -13.49 -4.36 6.26
N ARG A 127 -14.57 -4.17 7.02
CA ARG A 127 -15.28 -2.88 7.09
C ARG A 127 -14.39 -1.75 7.61
N SER A 128 -13.57 -2.03 8.63
CA SER A 128 -12.63 -1.07 9.21
C SER A 128 -11.54 -0.66 8.22
N ILE A 129 -10.92 -1.66 7.56
CA ILE A 129 -9.90 -1.48 6.52
C ILE A 129 -10.47 -0.65 5.37
N MET A 130 -11.64 -1.03 4.86
CA MET A 130 -12.29 -0.36 3.73
C MET A 130 -12.62 1.10 4.01
N ARG A 131 -13.16 1.36 5.20
CA ARG A 131 -13.44 2.73 5.66
C ARG A 131 -12.16 3.55 5.70
N SER A 132 -11.09 2.99 6.24
CA SER A 132 -9.80 3.68 6.36
C SER A 132 -9.18 4.02 5.01
N ILE A 133 -9.18 3.06 4.07
CA ILE A 133 -8.68 3.30 2.70
C ILE A 133 -9.53 4.35 2.00
N ALA A 134 -10.86 4.28 2.08
CA ALA A 134 -11.75 5.25 1.44
C ALA A 134 -11.54 6.68 1.98
N ILE A 135 -11.35 6.84 3.29
CA ILE A 135 -11.05 8.16 3.88
C ILE A 135 -9.66 8.64 3.44
N GLY A 136 -8.66 7.75 3.41
CA GLY A 136 -7.32 8.07 2.91
C GLY A 136 -7.33 8.54 1.46
N LEU A 137 -8.00 7.82 0.55
CA LEU A 137 -8.17 8.21 -0.85
C LEU A 137 -8.91 9.53 -0.99
N LYS A 138 -9.96 9.76 -0.19
CA LYS A 138 -10.68 11.06 -0.20
C LYS A 138 -9.76 12.22 0.19
N GLN A 139 -8.98 12.07 1.27
CA GLN A 139 -8.04 13.10 1.71
C GLN A 139 -6.96 13.34 0.66
N ALA A 140 -6.45 12.27 0.07
CA ALA A 140 -5.48 12.32 -1.01
C ALA A 140 -6.01 13.13 -2.21
N LEU A 141 -7.22 12.81 -2.66
CA LEU A 141 -7.88 13.49 -3.77
C LEU A 141 -8.04 14.99 -3.51
N THR A 142 -8.48 15.35 -2.30
CA THR A 142 -8.74 16.75 -1.92
C THR A 142 -7.46 17.57 -1.79
N LEU A 143 -6.39 16.99 -1.25
CA LEU A 143 -5.16 17.73 -0.94
C LEU A 143 -4.14 17.74 -2.08
N MET A 144 -4.29 16.87 -3.08
CA MET A 144 -3.31 16.68 -4.15
C MET A 144 -3.85 16.99 -5.54
N ASP A 145 -4.79 17.93 -5.65
CA ASP A 145 -5.31 18.42 -6.95
C ASP A 145 -5.75 17.28 -7.88
N ALA A 146 -6.58 16.37 -7.35
CA ALA A 146 -7.12 15.22 -8.09
C ALA A 146 -6.09 14.22 -8.65
N LYS A 147 -4.89 14.12 -8.05
CA LYS A 147 -3.95 13.02 -8.35
C LYS A 147 -4.51 11.65 -7.95
N TYR A 148 -4.09 10.65 -8.72
CA TYR A 148 -4.50 9.25 -8.69
C TYR A 148 -3.39 8.34 -8.13
N MET A 149 -3.75 7.20 -7.53
CA MET A 149 -2.83 6.19 -6.99
C MET A 149 -2.72 4.93 -7.88
N PRO A 150 -1.81 4.90 -8.88
CA PRO A 150 -1.64 3.77 -9.81
C PRO A 150 -1.16 2.46 -9.21
N ASP A 151 -0.79 2.46 -7.92
CA ASP A 151 -0.25 1.30 -7.25
C ASP A 151 -1.05 0.93 -5.98
N LEU A 152 -2.35 1.22 -5.95
CA LEU A 152 -3.21 0.78 -4.86
C LEU A 152 -3.38 -0.74 -4.89
N LYS A 153 -2.73 -1.43 -3.94
CA LYS A 153 -2.72 -2.89 -3.77
C LYS A 153 -2.52 -3.28 -2.31
N MET A 154 -2.83 -4.53 -1.95
CA MET A 154 -2.73 -5.01 -0.57
C MET A 154 -1.33 -4.89 0.04
N GLU A 155 -0.28 -4.91 -0.77
CA GLU A 155 1.11 -4.73 -0.35
C GLU A 155 1.39 -3.30 0.12
N ASN A 156 0.66 -2.33 -0.41
CA ASN A 156 0.78 -0.90 -0.09
C ASN A 156 -0.26 -0.44 0.94
N ILE A 157 -1.07 -1.36 1.48
CA ILE A 157 -1.92 -1.10 2.63
C ILE A 157 -1.23 -1.69 3.86
N LEU A 158 -0.96 -0.86 4.86
CA LEU A 158 -0.29 -1.26 6.10
C LEU A 158 -1.29 -1.38 7.24
N VAL A 159 -1.09 -2.37 8.11
CA VAL A 159 -1.97 -2.68 9.23
C VAL A 159 -1.18 -2.96 10.51
N ASN A 160 -1.67 -2.39 11.62
CA ASN A 160 -1.24 -2.71 12.99
C ASN A 160 -2.45 -3.20 13.80
N GLY A 161 -2.18 -3.99 14.85
CA GLY A 161 -3.22 -4.48 15.76
C GLY A 161 -4.01 -5.66 15.20
N PHE A 162 -3.46 -6.34 14.19
CA PHE A 162 -4.06 -7.54 13.61
C PHE A 162 -3.69 -8.76 14.45
N ASP A 163 -4.69 -9.40 15.05
CA ASP A 163 -4.53 -10.68 15.75
C ASP A 163 -4.38 -11.80 14.72
N ASN A 164 -3.28 -12.56 14.76
CA ASN A 164 -3.02 -13.62 13.79
C ASN A 164 -3.93 -14.84 13.96
N GLU A 165 -4.50 -15.03 15.14
CA GLU A 165 -5.23 -16.24 15.53
C GLU A 165 -6.75 -15.99 15.54
N THR A 166 -7.18 -14.86 16.12
CA THR A 166 -8.61 -14.63 16.40
C THR A 166 -9.20 -13.52 15.53
N PRO A 167 -10.33 -13.75 14.83
CA PRO A 167 -11.06 -12.70 14.12
C PRO A 167 -11.58 -11.60 15.07
N GLY A 168 -11.30 -10.33 14.78
CA GLY A 168 -11.74 -9.19 15.59
C GLY A 168 -12.91 -8.39 15.01
N SER A 169 -13.35 -7.36 15.75
CA SER A 169 -14.33 -6.35 15.30
C SER A 169 -13.74 -5.35 14.29
N GLY A 170 -12.41 -5.25 14.23
CA GLY A 170 -11.67 -4.26 13.46
C GLY A 170 -11.44 -2.92 14.18
N GLU A 171 -11.90 -2.77 15.43
CA GLU A 171 -11.79 -1.52 16.20
C GLU A 171 -10.35 -1.16 16.59
N HIS A 172 -9.50 -2.16 16.83
CA HIS A 172 -8.09 -1.97 17.15
C HIS A 172 -7.19 -1.91 15.91
N LEU A 173 -7.74 -2.15 14.71
CA LEU A 173 -6.96 -2.11 13.48
C LEU A 173 -6.64 -0.67 13.10
N VAL A 174 -5.35 -0.37 13.02
CA VAL A 174 -4.86 0.86 12.42
C VAL A 174 -4.46 0.54 10.98
N THR A 175 -5.16 1.12 10.02
CA THR A 175 -4.93 0.90 8.58
C THR A 175 -4.44 2.18 7.91
N LYS A 176 -3.34 2.12 7.17
CA LYS A 176 -2.81 3.26 6.41
C LYS A 176 -2.34 2.88 5.01
N ILE A 177 -2.53 3.78 4.07
CA ILE A 177 -2.00 3.66 2.71
C ILE A 177 -0.52 4.08 2.72
N ALA A 178 0.33 3.33 2.04
CA ALA A 178 1.75 3.59 1.88
C ALA A 178 2.14 3.70 0.39
N ASP A 179 3.41 4.02 0.15
CA ASP A 179 4.03 4.10 -1.17
C ASP A 179 3.36 5.08 -2.13
N LEU A 180 3.64 6.36 -1.91
CA LEU A 180 3.07 7.47 -2.68
C LEU A 180 3.91 7.83 -3.92
N GLY A 181 4.98 7.09 -4.20
CA GLY A 181 5.95 7.46 -5.24
C GLY A 181 5.35 7.51 -6.64
N MET A 182 4.32 6.71 -6.89
CA MET A 182 3.68 6.64 -8.19
C MET A 182 2.50 7.61 -8.35
N MET A 183 2.17 8.42 -7.34
CA MET A 183 1.04 9.37 -7.40
C MET A 183 1.18 10.36 -8.56
N ARG A 184 0.14 10.49 -9.38
CA ARG A 184 0.20 11.29 -10.63
C ARG A 184 -1.17 11.76 -11.11
N PRO A 185 -1.24 12.76 -12.00
CA PRO A 185 -2.50 13.16 -12.62
C PRO A 185 -3.16 12.02 -13.40
N PRO A 186 -4.50 12.07 -13.58
CA PRO A 186 -5.25 11.13 -14.40
C PRO A 186 -4.66 10.93 -15.80
N SER A 187 -4.74 9.70 -16.33
CA SER A 187 -4.29 9.34 -17.68
C SER A 187 -2.80 9.60 -17.97
N GLN A 188 -1.96 9.78 -16.94
CA GLN A 188 -0.52 9.95 -17.10
C GLN A 188 0.25 8.71 -16.64
N GLY A 189 1.18 8.21 -17.46
CA GLY A 189 2.11 7.15 -17.10
C GLY A 189 1.51 5.74 -16.90
N PRO A 190 2.36 4.74 -16.60
CA PRO A 190 1.95 3.34 -16.45
C PRO A 190 1.27 3.05 -15.09
N ILE A 191 0.37 2.08 -15.08
CA ILE A 191 -0.24 1.52 -13.86
C ILE A 191 0.51 0.24 -13.47
N SER A 192 1.14 0.19 -12.30
CA SER A 192 2.00 -0.91 -11.86
C SER A 192 1.22 -2.06 -11.21
N ALA A 193 0.09 -1.79 -10.57
CA ALA A 193 -0.73 -2.81 -9.92
C ALA A 193 -1.61 -3.58 -10.93
N ILE A 194 -1.01 -4.46 -11.74
CA ILE A 194 -1.68 -5.17 -12.86
C ILE A 194 -2.95 -5.89 -12.41
N THR A 195 -2.92 -6.64 -11.31
CA THR A 195 -4.08 -7.41 -10.81
C THR A 195 -5.20 -6.55 -10.23
N TYR A 196 -4.91 -5.28 -9.92
CA TYR A 196 -5.87 -4.33 -9.33
C TYR A 196 -6.37 -3.32 -10.37
N ARG A 197 -5.86 -3.39 -11.59
CA ARG A 197 -6.13 -2.44 -12.66
C ARG A 197 -7.58 -2.54 -13.12
N SER A 198 -8.19 -1.39 -13.37
CA SER A 198 -9.53 -1.29 -13.92
C SER A 198 -9.60 -1.62 -15.42
N PRO A 199 -10.79 -2.01 -15.94
CA PRO A 199 -10.95 -2.38 -17.35
C PRO A 199 -10.57 -1.27 -18.33
N GLU A 200 -10.89 0.00 -18.04
CA GLU A 200 -10.61 1.12 -18.94
C GLU A 200 -9.12 1.27 -19.25
N VAL A 201 -8.26 0.93 -18.29
CA VAL A 201 -6.80 0.96 -18.48
C VAL A 201 -6.35 -0.16 -19.42
N TYR A 202 -6.95 -1.36 -19.33
CA TYR A 202 -6.68 -2.46 -20.27
C TYR A 202 -7.09 -2.09 -21.70
N PHE A 203 -8.21 -1.38 -21.83
CA PHE A 203 -8.70 -0.89 -23.12
C PHE A 203 -8.02 0.39 -23.60
N LYS A 204 -6.96 0.85 -22.92
CA LYS A 204 -6.22 2.07 -23.25
C LYS A 204 -7.12 3.32 -23.36
N LYS A 205 -8.21 3.34 -22.59
CA LYS A 205 -9.09 4.51 -22.49
C LYS A 205 -8.52 5.48 -21.46
N PRO A 206 -8.88 6.78 -21.55
CA PRO A 206 -8.61 7.72 -20.48
C PRO A 206 -9.17 7.19 -19.16
N TRP A 207 -8.34 7.23 -18.13
CA TRP A 207 -8.68 6.79 -16.78
C TRP A 207 -8.64 7.96 -15.80
N THR A 208 -9.42 7.84 -14.73
CA THR A 208 -9.66 8.88 -13.73
C THR A 208 -9.46 8.33 -12.32
N THR A 209 -9.80 9.11 -11.31
CA THR A 209 -9.82 8.68 -9.90
C THR A 209 -10.82 7.53 -9.65
N ALA A 210 -11.74 7.26 -10.59
CA ALA A 210 -12.59 6.06 -10.55
C ALA A 210 -11.77 4.75 -10.58
N THR A 211 -10.57 4.77 -11.15
CA THR A 211 -9.67 3.61 -11.15
C THR A 211 -9.17 3.29 -9.73
N ASP A 212 -9.04 4.28 -8.83
CA ASP A 212 -8.69 4.03 -7.42
C ASP A 212 -9.85 3.32 -6.71
N ILE A 213 -11.09 3.69 -7.04
CA ILE A 213 -12.30 3.05 -6.51
C ILE A 213 -12.40 1.60 -6.99
N TRP A 214 -12.04 1.32 -8.25
CA TRP A 214 -11.94 -0.06 -8.74
C TRP A 214 -10.89 -0.85 -7.96
N SER A 215 -9.68 -0.30 -7.84
CA SER A 215 -8.57 -0.95 -7.13
C SER A 215 -8.91 -1.22 -5.66
N TRP A 216 -9.59 -0.28 -5.01
CA TRP A 216 -10.16 -0.41 -3.66
C TRP A 216 -11.18 -1.56 -3.59
N GLY A 217 -12.07 -1.66 -4.58
CA GLY A 217 -12.99 -2.79 -4.74
C GLY A 217 -12.25 -4.14 -4.78
N ILE A 218 -11.21 -4.25 -5.60
CA ILE A 218 -10.40 -5.48 -5.72
C ILE A 218 -9.68 -5.82 -4.40
N VAL A 219 -9.13 -4.83 -3.69
CA VAL A 219 -8.55 -5.04 -2.35
C VAL A 219 -9.57 -5.68 -1.40
N THR A 220 -10.82 -5.23 -1.39
CA THR A 220 -11.89 -5.88 -0.62
C THR A 220 -12.21 -7.28 -1.09
N GLU A 221 -12.30 -7.44 -2.40
CA GLU A 221 -12.91 -8.60 -3.03
C GLU A 221 -11.99 -9.82 -2.86
N LEU A 222 -10.68 -9.61 -2.98
CA LEU A 222 -9.68 -10.66 -2.78
C LEU A 222 -9.66 -11.19 -1.34
N ASP A 223 -10.07 -10.39 -0.34
CA ASP A 223 -10.29 -10.89 1.02
C ASP A 223 -11.62 -11.65 1.14
N HIS A 224 -12.69 -11.14 0.54
CA HIS A 224 -14.03 -11.73 0.68
C HIS A 224 -14.20 -13.07 -0.08
N TRP A 225 -13.63 -13.23 -1.28
CA TRP A 225 -13.81 -14.46 -2.07
C TRP A 225 -12.96 -15.62 -1.61
N VAL A 226 -11.79 -15.38 -1.03
CA VAL A 226 -11.00 -16.47 -0.43
C VAL A 226 -11.71 -17.02 0.81
N VAL A 227 -12.38 -16.18 1.60
CA VAL A 227 -13.27 -16.64 2.69
C VAL A 227 -14.39 -17.54 2.15
N LYS A 228 -15.01 -17.19 1.02
CA LYS A 228 -16.08 -18.01 0.41
C LYS A 228 -15.57 -19.31 -0.24
N LEU A 229 -14.36 -19.30 -0.82
CA LEU A 229 -13.75 -20.49 -1.46
C LEU A 229 -13.26 -21.52 -0.42
N ILE A 230 -12.76 -21.06 0.73
CA ILE A 230 -12.25 -21.94 1.80
C ILE A 230 -13.41 -22.47 2.67
N ASN A 231 -14.51 -21.74 2.80
CA ASN A 231 -15.67 -22.19 3.54
C ASN A 231 -16.49 -23.24 2.74
N LYS A 232 -16.29 -24.53 3.05
CA LYS A 232 -16.94 -25.67 2.39
C LYS A 232 -18.48 -25.56 2.35
N ASP A 233 -19.10 -24.96 3.37
CA ASP A 233 -20.57 -24.84 3.43
C ASP A 233 -21.11 -23.77 2.50
N ILE A 234 -20.38 -22.67 2.30
CA ILE A 234 -20.72 -21.64 1.32
C ILE A 234 -20.49 -22.18 -0.10
N ARG A 235 -19.39 -22.91 -0.34
CA ARG A 235 -19.10 -23.57 -1.63
C ARG A 235 -20.22 -24.54 -2.03
N LYS A 236 -20.73 -25.35 -1.10
CA LYS A 236 -21.87 -26.25 -1.36
C LYS A 236 -23.16 -25.48 -1.67
N LYS A 237 -23.39 -24.34 -1.01
CA LYS A 237 -24.60 -23.51 -1.23
C LYS A 237 -24.60 -22.82 -2.59
N ILE A 238 -23.44 -22.30 -3.02
CA ILE A 238 -23.26 -21.68 -4.34
C ILE A 238 -23.38 -22.73 -5.46
N LEU A 239 -22.73 -23.89 -5.32
CA LEU A 239 -22.86 -24.99 -6.30
C LEU A 239 -24.31 -25.48 -6.44
N ARG A 240 -25.07 -25.52 -5.35
CA ARG A 240 -26.50 -25.87 -5.38
C ARG A 240 -27.35 -24.81 -6.08
N GLN A 241 -27.01 -23.52 -5.95
CA GLN A 241 -27.72 -22.45 -6.63
C GLN A 241 -27.38 -22.36 -8.12
N SER A 242 -26.13 -22.65 -8.52
CA SER A 242 -25.71 -22.69 -9.92
C SER A 242 -26.16 -23.94 -10.68
N MET A 243 -26.56 -25.00 -9.96
CA MET A 243 -27.06 -26.25 -10.54
C MET A 243 -28.59 -26.41 -10.43
N SER A 244 -29.31 -25.39 -9.97
CA SER A 244 -30.77 -25.39 -9.96
C SER A 244 -31.29 -25.00 -11.35
N PRO A 245 -31.97 -25.88 -12.09
CA PRO A 245 -32.65 -25.50 -13.32
C PRO A 245 -33.91 -24.72 -12.94
N GLN A 246 -33.81 -23.39 -12.82
CA GLN A 246 -34.99 -22.55 -12.74
C GLN A 246 -35.58 -22.35 -14.13
N SER A 247 -36.59 -23.17 -14.39
CA SER A 247 -37.85 -22.81 -15.07
C SER A 247 -37.73 -22.15 -16.45
N CYS A 248 -37.51 -22.98 -17.46
CA CYS A 248 -38.03 -22.73 -18.80
C CYS A 248 -39.55 -22.98 -18.80
N SER A 249 -40.34 -22.02 -18.33
CA SER A 249 -41.78 -21.98 -18.59
C SER A 249 -42.35 -20.58 -18.33
N ARG A 250 -42.38 -19.76 -19.39
CA ARG A 250 -43.38 -18.69 -19.66
C ARG A 250 -42.90 -17.84 -20.83
N ALA A 251 -43.33 -18.18 -22.04
CA ALA A 251 -43.49 -17.23 -23.14
C ALA A 251 -44.22 -17.89 -24.32
N THR A 252 -45.53 -18.11 -24.21
CA THR A 252 -46.45 -18.14 -25.37
C THR A 252 -47.87 -17.90 -24.89
N ALA A 253 -48.23 -16.63 -24.75
CA ALA A 253 -49.59 -16.14 -24.93
C ALA A 253 -49.54 -14.61 -24.99
N GLN A 254 -49.73 -14.07 -26.20
CA GLN A 254 -50.29 -12.75 -26.56
C GLN A 254 -49.52 -12.10 -27.72
N CYS A 255 -49.88 -12.47 -28.93
CA CYS A 255 -50.05 -11.52 -30.03
C CYS A 255 -51.45 -11.73 -30.58
N THR A 256 -52.20 -10.63 -30.67
CA THR A 256 -53.48 -10.44 -31.35
C THR A 256 -53.50 -10.95 -32.78
#